data_AF-A0AAW9EY65-F1
#
_entry.id   AF-A0AAW9EY65-F1
#
_cell.length_a   1.000
_cell.length_b   1.000
_cell.length_c   1.000
_cell.angle_alpha   90.00
_cell.angle_beta   90.00
_cell.angle_gamma   90.00
#
_symmetry.space_group_name_H-M   'P 1'
#
loop_
_entity.id
_entity.type
_entity.pdbx_description
1 polymer ?
#
loop_
_entity_poly.entity_id
_entity_poly.type
_entity_poly.pdbx_seq_one_letter_code
_entity_poly.pdbx_strand_id
1 'polypeptide(L)' 'FSGHKLYGPTGIGVLYGKPELLEAMSPWLGGGKMISEVRFDGFTTKPAPWKLEAGPPNVAGGIGLSAALAWLADVD' A
#
# COMPACT_ATOMS: atom_id res chain seq x y z
N PHE A 1 9.97 4.54 0.04
CA PHE A 1 10.55 5.50 -0.93
C PHE A 1 9.43 6.11 -1.79
N SER A 2 9.73 7.10 -2.63
CA SER A 2 8.73 7.80 -3.46
C SER A 2 8.90 7.44 -4.94
N GLY A 3 7.81 7.05 -5.62
CA GLY A 3 7.86 6.58 -7.01
C GLY A 3 8.34 7.64 -8.01
N HIS A 4 7.91 8.89 -7.84
CA HIS A 4 8.33 10.01 -8.70
C HIS A 4 9.83 10.35 -8.65
N LYS A 5 10.58 9.78 -7.69
CA LYS A 5 12.05 9.90 -7.62
C LYS A 5 12.76 8.74 -8.31
N LEU A 6 11.99 7.79 -8.83
CA LEU A 6 12.45 6.57 -9.50
C LEU A 6 11.71 6.41 -10.84
N TYR A 7 11.62 7.51 -11.60
CA TYR A 7 11.01 7.57 -12.94
C TYR A 7 9.53 7.14 -13.02
N GLY A 8 8.87 6.89 -11.88
CA GLY A 8 7.47 6.52 -11.80
C GLY A 8 6.51 7.70 -11.63
N PRO A 9 5.20 7.45 -11.52
CA PRO A 9 4.19 8.50 -11.35
C PRO A 9 4.31 9.28 -10.03
N THR A 10 3.69 10.46 -9.98
CA THR A 10 3.44 11.20 -8.72
C THR A 10 2.31 10.53 -7.92
N GLY A 11 2.21 10.84 -6.62
CA GLY A 11 1.14 10.32 -5.77
C GLY A 11 1.19 8.81 -5.47
N ILE A 12 2.33 8.16 -5.73
CA ILE A 12 2.59 6.77 -5.33
C ILE A 12 3.94 6.65 -4.61
N GLY A 13 3.98 5.80 -3.59
CA GLY A 13 5.16 5.49 -2.80
C GLY A 13 5.05 4.12 -2.16
N VAL A 14 6.15 3.66 -1.55
CA VAL A 14 6.25 2.33 -0.95
C VAL A 14 6.74 2.45 0.49
N LEU A 15 6.04 1.77 1.40
CA LEU A 15 6.51 1.46 2.75
C LEU A 15 6.99 0.01 2.75
N TYR A 16 8.23 -0.20 3.18
CA TYR A 16 8.75 -1.53 3.47
C TYR A 16 8.88 -1.70 4.99
N GLY A 17 8.47 -2.85 5.49
CA GLY A 17 8.68 -3.27 6.88
C GLY A 17 8.77 -4.79 6.94
N LYS A 18 9.48 -5.31 7.93
CA LYS A 18 9.51 -6.75 8.16
C LYS A 18 8.09 -7.26 8.51
N PRO A 19 7.68 -8.46 8.07
CA PRO A 19 6.31 -8.94 8.27
C PRO A 19 5.82 -8.87 9.71
N GLU A 20 6.65 -9.26 10.68
CA GLU A 20 6.32 -9.23 12.11
C GLU A 20 6.09 -7.80 12.63
N LEU A 21 6.78 -6.81 12.05
CA LEU A 21 6.61 -5.41 12.41
C LEU A 21 5.34 -4.84 11.77
N LEU A 22 5.08 -5.15 10.49
CA LEU A 22 3.86 -4.72 9.80
C LEU A 22 2.61 -5.32 10.45
N GLU A 23 2.71 -6.56 10.95
CA GLU A 23 1.60 -7.16 11.68
C GLU A 23 1.39 -6.55 13.07
N ALA A 24 2.46 -6.18 13.77
CA ALA A 24 2.36 -5.49 15.06
C ALA A 24 1.86 -4.03 14.96
N MET A 25 1.92 -3.42 13.78
CA MET A 25 1.46 -2.04 13.58
C MET A 25 -0.06 -1.93 13.69
N SER A 26 -0.51 -0.88 14.38
CA SER A 26 -1.89 -0.42 14.34
C SER A 26 -2.28 -0.01 12.91
N PRO A 27 -3.56 -0.14 12.52
CA PRO A 27 -4.03 0.33 11.23
C PRO A 27 -3.80 1.83 11.06
N TRP A 28 -3.54 2.28 9.82
CA TRP A 28 -3.19 3.67 9.56
C TRP A 28 -4.42 4.56 9.34
N LEU A 29 -5.13 4.33 8.23
CA LEU A 29 -6.40 5.01 7.92
C LEU A 29 -7.55 4.01 8.02
N GLY A 30 -8.73 4.47 8.47
CA GLY A 30 -9.95 3.67 8.54
C GLY A 30 -10.80 3.80 7.26
N GLY A 31 -11.41 2.70 6.80
CA GLY A 31 -12.33 2.73 5.67
C GLY A 31 -12.50 1.37 4.98
N GLY A 32 -13.13 1.36 3.81
CA GLY A 32 -13.27 0.14 3.00
C GLY A 32 -11.91 -0.48 2.62
N LYS A 33 -11.92 -1.74 2.17
CA LYS A 33 -10.75 -2.56 1.79
C LYS A 33 -9.82 -2.99 2.91
N MET A 34 -9.53 -2.15 3.91
CA MET A 34 -8.66 -2.53 5.04
C MET A 34 -9.37 -3.35 6.12
N ILE A 35 -10.71 -3.30 6.16
CA ILE A 35 -11.55 -3.96 7.17
C ILE A 35 -11.96 -5.37 6.70
N SER A 36 -12.01 -6.32 7.64
CA SER A 36 -12.58 -7.66 7.47
C SER A 36 -14.06 -7.71 7.90
N GLU A 37 -14.40 -7.16 9.06
CA GLU A 37 -15.78 -7.05 9.56
C GLU A 37 -16.03 -5.68 10.19
N VAL A 38 -17.21 -5.10 9.97
CA VAL A 38 -17.67 -3.85 10.59
C VAL A 38 -18.89 -4.14 11.46
N ARG A 39 -18.92 -3.57 12.66
CA ARG A 39 -20.05 -3.52 13.57
C ARG A 39 -20.26 -2.06 14.01
N PHE A 40 -21.39 -1.76 14.64
CA PHE A 40 -21.65 -0.41 15.14
C PHE A 40 -20.70 0.00 16.28
N ASP A 41 -20.17 -0.97 17.04
CA ASP A 41 -19.27 -0.79 18.18
C ASP A 41 -17.78 -1.00 17.85
N GLY A 42 -17.44 -1.40 16.62
CA GLY A 42 -16.05 -1.62 16.25
C GLY A 42 -15.84 -2.31 14.90
N PHE A 43 -14.60 -2.69 14.62
CA PHE A 43 -14.23 -3.37 13.39
C PHE A 43 -13.03 -4.30 13.60
N THR A 44 -12.89 -5.31 12.74
CA THR A 44 -11.71 -6.18 12.66
C THR A 44 -10.95 -5.90 11.37
N THR A 45 -9.62 -5.94 11.41
CA THR A 45 -8.79 -5.56 10.26
C THR A 45 -8.42 -6.77 9.40
N LYS A 46 -8.03 -6.52 8.15
CA LYS A 46 -7.31 -7.51 7.34
C LYS A 46 -5.86 -7.64 7.84
N PRO A 47 -5.14 -8.72 7.49
CA PRO A 47 -3.69 -8.77 7.68
C PRO A 47 -2.97 -7.70 6.84
N ALA A 48 -1.70 -7.44 7.16
CA ALA A 48 -0.85 -6.63 6.31
C ALA A 48 -0.65 -7.35 4.94
N PRO A 49 -0.54 -6.61 3.83
CA PRO A 49 -0.43 -5.15 3.74
C PRO A 49 -1.78 -4.40 3.77
N TRP A 50 -2.91 -5.07 3.51
CA TRP A 50 -4.21 -4.42 3.32
C TRP A 50 -4.70 -3.66 4.55
N LYS A 51 -4.29 -4.07 5.76
CA LYS A 51 -4.51 -3.33 7.02
C LYS A 51 -4.11 -1.85 6.93
N LEU A 52 -3.14 -1.53 6.07
CA LEU A 52 -2.52 -0.21 5.95
C LEU A 52 -2.98 0.57 4.70
N GLU A 53 -3.87 0.00 3.87
CA GLU A 53 -4.26 0.56 2.57
C GLU A 53 -5.79 0.74 2.46
N ALA A 54 -6.32 1.72 3.20
CA ALA A 54 -7.75 2.00 3.21
C ALA A 54 -8.24 2.69 1.91
N GLY A 55 -9.44 2.31 1.49
CA GLY A 55 -10.14 2.93 0.36
C GLY A 55 -9.68 2.45 -1.02
N PRO A 56 -10.23 3.03 -2.10
CA PRO A 56 -9.73 2.76 -3.46
C PRO A 56 -8.26 3.17 -3.59
N PRO A 57 -7.36 2.26 -3.99
CA PRO A 57 -5.94 2.60 -4.14
C PRO A 57 -5.73 3.45 -5.39
N ASN A 58 -4.58 4.11 -5.46
CA ASN A 58 -4.09 4.73 -6.70
C ASN A 58 -3.65 3.64 -7.69
N VAL A 59 -4.61 2.99 -8.36
CA VAL A 59 -4.37 1.87 -9.28
C VAL A 59 -3.42 2.26 -10.42
N ALA A 60 -3.66 3.41 -11.06
CA ALA A 60 -2.81 3.90 -12.14
C ALA A 60 -1.37 4.19 -11.65
N GLY A 61 -1.23 4.77 -10.45
CA GLY A 61 0.07 4.98 -9.81
C GLY A 61 0.81 3.67 -9.53
N GLY A 62 0.11 2.65 -9.01
CA GLY A 62 0.68 1.32 -8.75
C GLY A 62 1.15 0.62 -10.02
N ILE A 63 0.33 0.61 -11.07
CA ILE A 63 0.69 0.03 -12.37
C ILE A 63 1.85 0.80 -13.02
N GLY A 64 1.81 2.13 -12.99
CA GLY A 64 2.88 2.97 -13.54
C GLY A 64 4.21 2.79 -12.82
N LEU A 65 4.20 2.65 -11.48
CA LEU A 65 5.41 2.33 -10.72
C LEU A 65 5.93 0.93 -11.07
N SER A 66 5.06 -0.06 -11.26
CA SER A 66 5.45 -1.40 -11.72
C SER A 66 6.16 -1.35 -13.08
N ALA A 67 5.65 -0.54 -14.02
CA ALA A 67 6.26 -0.37 -15.34
C ALA A 67 7.64 0.31 -15.25
N ALA A 68 7.76 1.35 -14.41
CA ALA A 68 9.04 2.03 -14.17
C ALA A 68 10.09 1.09 -13.57
N LEU A 69 9.71 0.25 -12.62
CA LEU A 69 10.60 -0.77 -12.03
C LEU A 69 11.00 -1.84 -13.03
N ALA A 70 10.07 -2.31 -13.87
CA ALA A 70 10.36 -3.29 -14.91
C ALA A 70 11.34 -2.74 -15.96
N TRP A 71 11.16 -1.49 -16.38
CA TRP A 71 12.10 -0.81 -17.27
C TRP A 71 13.49 -0.67 -16.62
N LEU A 72 13.54 -0.24 -15.36
CA LEU A 72 14.82 -0.02 -14.67
C LEU A 72 15.62 -1.33 -14.53
N ALA A 73 14.93 -2.44 -14.24
CA ALA A 73 15.55 -3.76 -14.12
C ALA A 73 16.10 -4.34 -15.45
N ASP A 74 15.73 -3.78 -16.60
CA ASP A 74 16.25 -4.15 -17.92
C ASP A 74 17.42 -3.25 -18.35
N VAL A 75 17.50 -2.05 -17.79
CA VAL A 75 18.50 -1.02 -18.17
C VAL A 75 19.68 -0.95 -17.19
N ASP A 76 19.50 -1.36 -15.93
CA ASP A 76 20.54 -1.42 -14.88
C ASP A 76 21.05 -2.85 -14.61
#